data_AF-A0A965Y6U3-F1
#
_entry.id   AF-A0A965Y6U3-F1
#
_cell.length_a   1.000
_cell.length_b   1.000
_cell.length_c   1.000
_cell.angle_alpha   90.00
_cell.angle_beta   90.00
_cell.angle_gamma   90.00
#
_symmetry.space_group_name_H-M   'P 1'
#
loop_
_entity.id
_entity.type
_entity.pdbx_description
1 polymer ?
#
loop_
_entity_poly.entity_id
_entity_poly.type
_entity_poly.pdbx_seq_one_letter_code
_entity_poly.pdbx_strand_id
1 'polypeptide(L)'
;MSDPFFDHPILNSPYDYPLRHWELDEDGQPTRKIIEARRSAKFVTPIPKPKKQKGKVKQQSILFDEGMGLSTEEQQYDLTSIINSVREHVDEWRAIPDSDRWNVTPETARLLKHWRLHPFSGIRPFFCQVEAVETLIWLTEVAPRTSKGKKSLEHLEKANADANPELFRIALKLATGAGKTTVMAMIIAWQTVNAVRRPNSANFTRGFLVVAPGITIKDRLRVLQPNDPDSYYASRELIPGDMLEDIKRAKIVITNYHAFKLRERLELSAGGRALLQGRNGRLETLETEGQMLQRVMPELMGMKNVLVLNDEAHHCYREKPKEEGDALKGDERKEAERNNEAARLWISGLETVKRTLGAKRIVDLSATPFFLRGSGY
;
A
#
# COMPACT_ATOMS: atom_id res chain seq x y z
N MET A 1 -37.15 -21.98 -4.28
CA MET A 1 -35.99 -22.07 -5.19
C MET A 1 -34.81 -21.46 -4.47
N SER A 2 -33.71 -22.20 -4.30
CA SER A 2 -32.49 -21.63 -3.74
C SER A 2 -31.99 -20.52 -4.67
N ASP A 3 -31.41 -19.47 -4.09
CA ASP A 3 -30.83 -18.39 -4.88
C ASP A 3 -29.43 -18.84 -5.33
N PRO A 4 -29.18 -19.01 -6.64
CA PRO A 4 -27.87 -19.49 -7.13
C PRO A 4 -26.70 -18.61 -6.67
N PHE A 5 -26.97 -17.34 -6.37
CA PHE A 5 -25.98 -16.44 -5.80
C PHE A 5 -25.52 -16.86 -4.41
N PHE A 6 -26.43 -17.28 -3.52
CA PHE A 6 -26.07 -17.69 -2.16
C PHE A 6 -25.41 -19.07 -2.12
N ASP A 7 -25.75 -19.93 -3.08
CA ASP A 7 -25.12 -21.23 -3.25
C ASP A 7 -23.70 -21.09 -3.84
N HIS A 8 -23.51 -20.16 -4.79
CA HIS A 8 -22.24 -19.93 -5.49
C HIS A 8 -21.88 -18.43 -5.61
N PRO A 9 -21.53 -17.75 -4.51
CA PRO A 9 -21.25 -16.31 -4.53
C PRO A 9 -19.95 -15.95 -5.27
N ILE A 10 -19.01 -16.90 -5.35
CA ILE A 10 -17.70 -16.73 -5.99
C ILE A 10 -17.68 -17.57 -7.28
N LEU A 11 -17.57 -16.89 -8.43
CA LEU A 11 -17.63 -17.51 -9.75
C LEU A 11 -16.26 -17.82 -10.39
N ASN A 12 -15.17 -17.30 -9.82
CA ASN A 12 -13.83 -17.40 -10.39
C ASN A 12 -12.87 -18.09 -9.43
N SER A 13 -11.90 -18.79 -10.00
CA SER A 13 -10.73 -19.26 -9.27
C SER A 13 -9.92 -18.07 -8.75
N PRO A 14 -9.35 -18.12 -7.54
CA PRO A 14 -8.47 -17.08 -7.01
C PRO A 14 -7.11 -17.02 -7.72
N TYR A 15 -6.80 -18.01 -8.55
CA TYR A 15 -5.52 -18.16 -9.24
C TYR A 15 -5.56 -17.76 -10.71
N ASP A 16 -6.75 -17.71 -11.30
CA ASP A 16 -6.94 -17.45 -12.73
C ASP A 16 -7.49 -16.05 -12.97
N TYR A 17 -7.37 -15.57 -14.21
CA TYR A 17 -7.93 -14.28 -14.59
C TYR A 17 -9.46 -14.29 -14.38
N PRO A 18 -10.05 -13.26 -13.74
CA PRO A 18 -11.48 -13.23 -13.48
C PRO A 18 -12.26 -12.97 -14.78
N LEU A 19 -13.03 -13.96 -15.23
CA LEU A 19 -13.77 -13.91 -16.49
C LEU A 19 -15.25 -13.58 -16.29
N ARG A 20 -15.79 -13.75 -15.08
CA ARG A 20 -17.24 -13.63 -14.84
C ARG A 20 -17.55 -12.92 -13.54
N HIS A 21 -18.71 -12.29 -13.45
CA HIS A 21 -19.22 -11.78 -12.18
C HIS A 21 -20.74 -11.75 -12.13
N TRP A 22 -21.29 -11.79 -10.91
CA TRP A 22 -22.71 -11.51 -10.68
C TRP A 22 -23.00 -10.03 -10.94
N GLU A 23 -24.00 -9.75 -11.76
CA GLU A 23 -24.57 -8.41 -11.93
C GLU A 23 -25.27 -8.00 -10.63
N LEU A 24 -25.03 -6.74 -10.22
CA LEU A 24 -25.65 -6.13 -9.05
C LEU A 24 -26.57 -4.99 -9.53
N ASP A 25 -27.72 -4.83 -8.88
CA ASP A 25 -28.59 -3.68 -9.09
C ASP A 25 -28.06 -2.42 -8.38
N GLU A 26 -28.79 -1.31 -8.49
CA GLU A 26 -28.44 -0.02 -7.89
C GLU A 26 -28.35 -0.07 -6.36
N ASP A 27 -29.05 -1.01 -5.72
CA ASP A 27 -29.02 -1.26 -4.27
C ASP A 27 -27.93 -2.27 -3.88
N GLY A 28 -27.10 -2.71 -4.83
CA GLY A 28 -26.02 -3.68 -4.63
C GLY A 28 -26.50 -5.12 -4.46
N GLN A 29 -27.75 -5.43 -4.80
CA GLN A 29 -28.32 -6.78 -4.71
C GLN A 29 -28.02 -7.57 -5.98
N PRO A 30 -27.71 -8.88 -5.88
CA PRO A 30 -27.48 -9.71 -7.04
C PRO A 30 -28.76 -9.90 -7.87
N THR A 31 -28.70 -9.58 -9.15
CA THR A 31 -29.84 -9.74 -10.09
C THR A 31 -30.00 -11.17 -10.61
N ARG A 32 -29.15 -12.10 -10.14
CA ARG A 32 -29.00 -13.49 -10.61
C ARG A 32 -28.53 -13.64 -12.06
N LYS A 33 -28.12 -12.54 -12.68
CA LYS A 33 -27.51 -12.56 -14.01
C LYS A 33 -25.99 -12.63 -13.87
N ILE A 34 -25.37 -13.51 -14.65
CA ILE A 34 -23.92 -13.61 -14.77
C ILE A 34 -23.50 -12.77 -15.98
N ILE A 35 -22.51 -11.91 -15.78
CA ILE A 35 -21.84 -11.16 -16.84
C ILE A 35 -20.53 -11.86 -17.17
N GLU A 36 -20.34 -12.20 -18.44
CA GLU A 36 -19.17 -12.88 -19.00
C GLU A 36 -18.02 -11.89 -19.28
N ALA A 37 -17.67 -11.11 -18.26
CA ALA A 37 -16.50 -10.24 -18.26
C ALA A 37 -15.97 -10.02 -16.84
N ARG A 38 -14.73 -9.53 -16.74
CA ARG A 38 -14.19 -9.00 -15.49
C ARG A 38 -15.04 -7.82 -15.00
N ARG A 39 -15.35 -7.79 -13.71
CA ARG A 39 -16.03 -6.64 -13.08
C ARG A 39 -15.13 -5.40 -13.17
N SER A 40 -15.65 -4.33 -13.77
CA SER A 40 -14.97 -3.03 -13.77
C SER A 40 -14.79 -2.51 -12.34
N ALA A 41 -13.72 -1.76 -12.11
CA ALA A 41 -13.58 -1.04 -10.85
C ALA A 41 -14.76 -0.07 -10.73
N LYS A 42 -15.41 -0.07 -9.56
CA LYS A 42 -16.43 0.90 -9.13
C LYS A 42 -16.35 1.00 -7.61
N PHE A 43 -16.60 2.20 -7.07
CA PHE A 43 -16.80 2.38 -5.63
C PHE A 43 -18.24 2.02 -5.30
N VAL A 44 -18.48 0.78 -4.88
CA VAL A 44 -19.82 0.28 -4.53
C VAL A 44 -19.75 -0.18 -3.09
N THR A 45 -20.68 0.26 -2.23
CA THR A 45 -20.78 -0.25 -0.87
C THR A 45 -21.22 -1.71 -0.91
N PRO A 46 -20.37 -2.68 -0.50
CA PRO A 46 -20.59 -4.10 -0.77
C PRO A 46 -21.60 -4.76 0.20
N ILE A 47 -22.26 -3.99 1.07
CA ILE A 47 -23.20 -4.51 2.05
C ILE A 47 -24.63 -4.28 1.55
N PRO A 48 -25.34 -5.34 1.12
CA PRO A 48 -26.74 -5.22 0.75
C PRO A 48 -27.55 -4.71 1.95
N LYS A 49 -28.29 -3.61 1.76
CA LYS A 49 -29.16 -3.06 2.83
C LYS A 49 -30.18 -4.13 3.25
N PRO A 50 -30.37 -4.40 4.56
CA PRO A 50 -31.32 -5.41 4.99
C PRO A 50 -32.77 -5.08 4.59
N LYS A 51 -33.47 -6.04 3.98
CA LYS A 51 -34.84 -5.90 3.41
C LYS A 51 -35.96 -5.51 4.39
N LYS A 52 -35.70 -5.35 5.69
CA LYS A 52 -36.73 -5.00 6.70
C LYS A 52 -36.26 -3.86 7.60
N GLN A 53 -36.71 -2.64 7.31
CA GLN A 53 -36.78 -1.57 8.32
C GLN A 53 -38.18 -1.56 8.94
N LYS A 54 -38.32 -2.18 10.11
CA LYS A 54 -39.38 -1.85 11.07
C LYS A 54 -38.71 -1.47 12.39
N GLY A 55 -38.91 -0.22 12.81
CA GLY A 55 -38.59 0.26 14.15
C GLY A 55 -37.37 1.17 14.23
N LYS A 56 -37.60 2.41 14.65
CA LYS A 56 -36.59 3.43 14.95
C LYS A 56 -35.67 2.97 16.09
N VAL A 57 -34.45 2.51 15.75
CA VAL A 57 -33.21 2.81 16.48
C VAL A 57 -32.11 2.90 15.43
N LYS A 58 -31.66 4.11 15.08
CA LYS A 58 -30.45 4.32 14.29
C LYS A 58 -29.25 3.99 15.18
N GLN A 59 -29.00 2.70 15.41
CA GLN A 59 -27.64 2.27 15.73
C GLN A 59 -26.88 2.41 14.41
N GLN A 60 -25.99 3.39 14.32
CA GLN A 60 -25.09 3.55 13.19
C GLN A 60 -24.30 2.24 13.08
N SER A 61 -24.71 1.37 12.17
CA SER A 61 -23.82 0.35 11.62
C SER A 61 -22.55 1.09 11.21
N ILE A 62 -21.39 0.60 11.64
CA ILE A 62 -20.09 1.05 11.17
C ILE A 62 -20.11 0.83 9.66
N LEU A 63 -20.53 1.87 8.94
CA LEU A 63 -20.59 1.89 7.50
C LEU A 63 -19.13 1.92 7.06
N PHE A 64 -18.66 0.80 6.52
CA PHE A 64 -17.49 0.78 5.66
C PHE A 64 -17.88 1.54 4.39
N ASP A 65 -17.86 2.86 4.50
CA ASP A 65 -18.07 3.75 3.38
C ASP A 65 -16.80 3.72 2.52
N GLU A 66 -16.89 3.09 1.35
CA GLU A 66 -15.83 3.09 0.35
C GLU A 66 -15.74 4.45 -0.38
N GLY A 67 -15.84 5.56 0.36
CA GLY A 67 -15.71 6.92 -0.15
C GLY A 67 -16.97 7.55 -0.77
N MET A 68 -18.16 6.96 -0.60
CA MET A 68 -19.42 7.49 -1.15
C MET A 68 -19.85 8.81 -0.49
N GLY A 69 -19.41 9.11 0.74
CA GLY A 69 -19.87 10.29 1.46
C GLY A 69 -19.15 11.60 1.14
N LEU A 70 -17.94 11.58 0.56
CA LEU A 70 -17.00 12.72 0.71
C LEU A 70 -16.06 12.98 -0.48
N SER A 71 -16.29 12.29 -1.62
CA SER A 71 -15.68 12.63 -2.91
C SER A 71 -16.76 13.12 -3.87
N THR A 72 -16.49 14.17 -4.65
CA THR A 72 -17.46 14.63 -5.64
C THR A 72 -17.70 13.54 -6.69
N GLU A 73 -18.89 13.49 -7.29
CA GLU A 73 -19.21 12.50 -8.34
C GLU A 73 -18.18 12.54 -9.48
N GLU A 74 -17.68 13.74 -9.83
CA GLU A 74 -16.61 13.93 -10.81
C GLU A 74 -15.28 13.27 -10.41
N GLN A 75 -14.88 13.39 -9.13
CA GLN A 75 -13.65 12.75 -8.63
C GLN A 75 -13.77 11.23 -8.63
N GLN A 76 -14.91 10.68 -8.23
CA GLN A 76 -15.15 9.23 -8.26
C GLN A 76 -15.13 8.67 -9.68
N TYR A 77 -15.74 9.40 -10.61
CA TYR A 77 -15.76 9.04 -12.02
C TYR A 77 -14.35 9.05 -12.62
N ASP A 78 -13.56 10.10 -12.39
CA ASP A 78 -12.19 10.21 -12.87
C ASP A 78 -11.28 9.11 -12.30
N LEU A 79 -11.35 8.86 -10.99
CA LEU A 79 -10.62 7.78 -10.33
C LEU A 79 -10.99 6.39 -10.87
N THR A 80 -12.27 6.16 -11.11
CA THR A 80 -12.74 4.88 -11.65
C THR A 80 -12.26 4.69 -13.09
N SER A 81 -12.31 5.76 -13.90
CA SER A 81 -11.84 5.77 -15.28
C SER A 81 -10.36 5.43 -15.39
N ILE A 82 -9.50 6.10 -14.60
CA ILE A 82 -8.05 5.85 -14.64
C ILE A 82 -7.69 4.43 -14.18
N ILE A 83 -8.35 3.89 -13.15
CA ILE A 83 -8.10 2.52 -12.68
C ILE A 83 -8.43 1.51 -13.78
N ASN A 84 -9.57 1.66 -14.43
CA ASN A 84 -9.96 0.76 -15.52
C ASN A 84 -9.02 0.89 -16.72
N SER A 85 -8.60 2.11 -17.10
CA SER A 85 -7.62 2.32 -18.17
C SER A 85 -6.27 1.67 -17.87
N VAL A 86 -5.75 1.78 -16.64
CA VAL A 86 -4.50 1.10 -16.25
C VAL A 86 -4.66 -0.41 -16.31
N ARG A 87 -5.79 -0.96 -15.86
CA ARG A 87 -6.07 -2.41 -15.98
C ARG A 87 -6.05 -2.87 -17.43
N GLU A 88 -6.74 -2.15 -18.32
CA GLU A 88 -6.75 -2.44 -19.76
C GLU A 88 -5.33 -2.45 -20.35
N HIS A 89 -4.50 -1.45 -20.03
CA HIS A 89 -3.12 -1.42 -20.52
C HIS A 89 -2.26 -2.56 -19.97
N VAL A 90 -2.45 -2.94 -18.71
CA VAL A 90 -1.74 -4.07 -18.10
C VAL A 90 -2.23 -5.40 -18.71
N ASP A 91 -3.52 -5.52 -19.03
CA ASP A 91 -4.09 -6.68 -19.70
C ASP A 91 -3.56 -6.82 -21.13
N GLU A 92 -3.53 -5.72 -21.90
CA GLU A 92 -2.90 -5.65 -23.24
C GLU A 92 -1.42 -6.09 -23.17
N TRP A 93 -0.67 -5.60 -22.18
CA TRP A 93 0.73 -5.96 -21.98
C TRP A 93 0.92 -7.43 -21.55
N ARG A 94 0.06 -7.94 -20.67
CA ARG A 94 0.10 -9.33 -20.20
C ARG A 94 -0.18 -10.31 -21.34
N ALA A 95 -1.03 -9.94 -22.30
CA ALA A 95 -1.40 -10.77 -23.43
C ALA A 95 -0.26 -10.98 -24.46
N ILE A 96 0.85 -10.23 -24.37
CA ILE A 96 2.00 -10.37 -25.26
C ILE A 96 2.67 -11.76 -25.02
N PRO A 97 2.69 -12.67 -26.02
CA PRO A 97 3.23 -14.03 -25.81
C PRO A 97 4.75 -14.05 -25.65
N ASP A 98 5.44 -13.19 -26.39
CA ASP A 98 6.90 -13.13 -26.44
C ASP A 98 7.45 -12.26 -25.31
N SER A 99 8.23 -12.89 -24.42
CA SER A 99 8.82 -12.20 -23.26
C SER A 99 9.80 -11.09 -23.62
N ASP A 100 10.43 -11.18 -24.79
CA ASP A 100 11.42 -10.20 -25.21
C ASP A 100 10.75 -8.87 -25.59
N ARG A 101 9.44 -8.91 -25.88
CA ARG A 101 8.60 -7.75 -26.19
C ARG A 101 7.90 -7.17 -24.96
N TRP A 102 8.10 -7.73 -23.78
CA TRP A 102 7.52 -7.19 -22.55
C TRP A 102 8.12 -5.84 -22.14
N ASN A 103 9.23 -5.40 -22.75
CA ASN A 103 9.90 -4.13 -22.46
C ASN A 103 10.33 -3.96 -21.00
N VAL A 104 10.60 -5.06 -20.31
CA VAL A 104 11.13 -5.11 -18.93
C VAL A 104 12.57 -5.63 -18.93
N THR A 105 13.26 -5.57 -17.81
CA THR A 105 14.57 -6.22 -17.69
C THR A 105 14.46 -7.75 -17.82
N PRO A 106 15.53 -8.43 -18.29
CA PRO A 106 15.64 -9.89 -18.26
C PRO A 106 15.30 -10.54 -16.91
N GLU A 107 15.71 -9.93 -15.80
CA GLU A 107 15.41 -10.39 -14.45
C GLU A 107 13.92 -10.30 -14.13
N THR A 108 13.30 -9.17 -14.46
CA THR A 108 11.85 -8.98 -14.32
C THR A 108 11.09 -9.96 -15.21
N ALA A 109 11.49 -10.15 -16.47
CA ALA A 109 10.86 -11.12 -17.36
C ALA A 109 10.94 -12.55 -16.79
N ARG A 110 12.05 -12.92 -16.17
CA ARG A 110 12.23 -14.22 -15.54
C ARG A 110 11.34 -14.39 -14.30
N LEU A 111 11.23 -13.37 -13.45
CA LEU A 111 10.31 -13.38 -12.30
C LEU A 111 8.85 -13.47 -12.75
N LEU A 112 8.46 -12.73 -13.78
CA LEU A 112 7.11 -12.79 -14.35
C LEU A 112 6.79 -14.18 -14.92
N LYS A 113 7.73 -14.80 -15.65
CA LYS A 113 7.57 -16.20 -16.11
C LYS A 113 7.39 -17.15 -14.93
N HIS A 114 8.18 -16.97 -13.88
CA HIS A 114 8.09 -17.77 -12.66
C HIS A 114 6.71 -17.64 -12.02
N TRP A 115 6.23 -16.43 -11.76
CA TRP A 115 4.92 -16.22 -11.12
C TRP A 115 3.72 -16.65 -11.98
N ARG A 116 3.83 -16.58 -13.31
CA ARG A 116 2.74 -16.93 -14.23
C ARG A 116 2.66 -18.43 -14.53
N LEU A 117 3.80 -19.10 -14.67
CA LEU A 117 3.86 -20.42 -15.33
C LEU A 117 4.55 -21.50 -14.49
N HIS A 118 5.22 -21.14 -13.39
CA HIS A 118 5.94 -22.14 -12.60
C HIS A 118 4.98 -23.17 -11.98
N PRO A 119 5.28 -24.47 -12.07
CA PRO A 119 4.51 -25.51 -11.41
C PRO A 119 4.85 -25.54 -9.90
N PHE A 120 4.27 -24.62 -9.15
CA PHE A 120 4.43 -24.54 -7.69
C PHE A 120 4.06 -25.86 -7.01
N SER A 121 4.92 -26.33 -6.11
CA SER A 121 4.67 -27.54 -5.32
C SER A 121 3.75 -27.27 -4.14
N GLY A 122 3.78 -26.04 -3.62
CA GLY A 122 2.99 -25.60 -2.47
C GLY A 122 2.07 -24.42 -2.78
N ILE A 123 2.12 -23.40 -1.92
CA ILE A 123 1.28 -22.20 -2.04
C ILE A 123 1.75 -21.38 -3.24
N ARG A 124 0.94 -21.36 -4.31
CA ARG A 124 1.16 -20.48 -5.45
C ARG A 124 0.53 -19.10 -5.24
N PRO A 125 1.07 -18.03 -5.85
CA PRO A 125 0.48 -16.70 -5.78
C PRO A 125 -0.95 -16.66 -6.34
N PHE A 126 -1.83 -15.89 -5.69
CA PHE A 126 -3.15 -15.57 -6.25
C PHE A 126 -3.01 -14.63 -7.44
N PHE A 127 -3.97 -14.67 -8.37
CA PHE A 127 -3.99 -13.77 -9.51
C PHE A 127 -3.91 -12.30 -9.08
N CYS A 128 -4.65 -11.91 -8.04
CA CYS A 128 -4.63 -10.53 -7.54
C CYS A 128 -3.27 -10.10 -6.95
N GLN A 129 -2.49 -11.03 -6.42
CA GLN A 129 -1.13 -10.77 -5.94
C GLN A 129 -0.19 -10.54 -7.12
N VAL A 130 -0.27 -11.40 -8.14
CA VAL A 130 0.51 -11.27 -9.38
C VAL A 130 0.15 -9.98 -10.09
N GLU A 131 -1.13 -9.68 -10.27
CA GLU A 131 -1.63 -8.46 -10.90
C GLU A 131 -1.15 -7.19 -10.19
N ALA A 132 -1.15 -7.18 -8.85
CA ALA A 132 -0.69 -6.02 -8.09
C ALA A 132 0.80 -5.71 -8.37
N VAL A 133 1.64 -6.74 -8.40
CA VAL A 133 3.08 -6.60 -8.68
C VAL A 133 3.32 -6.29 -10.16
N GLU A 134 2.58 -6.92 -11.07
CA GLU A 134 2.61 -6.64 -12.51
C GLU A 134 2.25 -5.19 -12.83
N THR A 135 1.21 -4.66 -12.18
CA THR A 135 0.80 -3.27 -12.34
C THR A 135 1.92 -2.33 -11.90
N LEU A 136 2.57 -2.62 -10.76
CA LEU A 136 3.70 -1.83 -10.29
C LEU A 136 4.92 -1.93 -11.22
N ILE A 137 5.22 -3.12 -11.76
CA ILE A 137 6.26 -3.35 -12.77
C ILE A 137 5.96 -2.55 -14.02
N TRP A 138 4.72 -2.64 -14.53
CA TRP A 138 4.29 -1.94 -15.73
C TRP A 138 4.45 -0.43 -15.57
N LEU A 139 3.98 0.14 -14.45
CA LEU A 139 4.15 1.56 -14.13
C LEU A 139 5.63 2.00 -14.03
N THR A 140 6.54 1.08 -13.73
CA THR A 140 7.96 1.40 -13.49
C THR A 140 8.83 1.22 -14.71
N GLU A 141 8.65 0.14 -15.44
CA GLU A 141 9.55 -0.27 -16.53
C GLU A 141 8.94 -0.01 -17.91
N VAL A 142 7.62 -0.13 -18.05
CA VAL A 142 6.93 -0.12 -19.35
C VAL A 142 6.26 1.23 -19.62
N ALA A 143 5.51 1.75 -18.66
CA ALA A 143 4.74 2.99 -18.80
C ALA A 143 5.60 4.20 -19.23
N PRO A 144 6.82 4.42 -18.69
CA PRO A 144 7.67 5.53 -19.14
C PRO A 144 8.10 5.46 -20.61
N ARG A 145 7.98 4.28 -21.23
CA ARG A 145 8.43 4.01 -22.62
C ARG A 145 7.29 4.02 -23.63
N THR A 146 6.04 4.18 -23.19
CA THR A 146 4.85 4.15 -24.06
C THR A 146 4.06 5.45 -23.96
N SER A 147 3.43 5.88 -25.05
CA SER A 147 2.62 7.12 -25.04
C SER A 147 1.43 7.01 -24.09
N LYS A 148 0.69 5.89 -24.14
CA LYS A 148 -0.42 5.61 -23.22
C LYS A 148 0.05 5.59 -21.76
N GLY A 149 1.18 4.93 -21.47
CA GLY A 149 1.73 4.83 -20.12
C GLY A 149 2.23 6.15 -19.54
N LYS A 150 2.84 7.02 -20.35
CA LYS A 150 3.24 8.36 -19.93
C LYS A 150 2.05 9.19 -19.45
N LYS A 151 0.92 9.16 -20.16
CA LYS A 151 -0.32 9.84 -19.72
C LYS A 151 -0.82 9.32 -18.37
N SER A 152 -0.79 8.01 -18.15
CA SER A 152 -1.15 7.43 -16.84
C SER A 152 -0.20 7.88 -15.73
N LEU A 153 1.10 7.99 -16.02
CA LEU A 153 2.09 8.49 -15.05
C LEU A 153 1.91 9.97 -14.74
N GLU A 154 1.68 10.81 -15.75
CA GLU A 154 1.41 12.25 -15.58
C GLU A 154 0.18 12.48 -14.69
N HIS A 155 -0.89 11.71 -14.90
CA HIS A 155 -2.07 11.77 -14.03
C HIS A 155 -1.73 11.36 -12.58
N LEU A 156 -0.99 10.27 -12.39
CA LEU A 156 -0.56 9.83 -11.06
C LEU A 156 0.36 10.84 -10.37
N GLU A 157 1.26 11.48 -11.11
CA GLU A 157 2.17 12.52 -10.59
C GLU A 157 1.39 13.76 -10.16
N LYS A 158 0.42 14.20 -10.97
CA LYS A 158 -0.46 15.32 -10.62
C LYS A 158 -1.28 15.02 -9.37
N ALA A 159 -1.95 13.88 -9.33
CA ALA A 159 -2.73 13.46 -8.17
C ALA A 159 -1.88 13.34 -6.89
N ASN A 160 -0.63 12.87 -7.02
CA ASN A 160 0.32 12.83 -5.90
C ASN A 160 0.76 14.23 -5.47
N ALA A 161 1.07 15.13 -6.39
CA ALA A 161 1.48 16.50 -6.05
C ALA A 161 0.38 17.24 -5.28
N ASP A 162 -0.88 17.03 -5.68
CA ASP A 162 -2.04 17.65 -5.05
C ASP A 162 -2.34 17.06 -3.66
N ALA A 163 -2.25 15.74 -3.49
CA ALA A 163 -2.65 15.07 -2.25
C ALA A 163 -1.50 14.79 -1.25
N ASN A 164 -0.28 14.58 -1.74
CA ASN A 164 0.88 14.13 -0.97
C ASN A 164 2.14 14.89 -1.42
N PRO A 165 2.23 16.22 -1.19
CA PRO A 165 3.38 16.98 -1.60
C PRO A 165 4.66 16.38 -0.98
N GLU A 166 5.73 16.33 -1.77
CA GLU A 166 7.04 15.70 -1.46
C GLU A 166 7.09 14.16 -1.56
N LEU A 167 5.94 13.45 -1.52
CA LEU A 167 5.89 11.99 -1.49
C LEU A 167 5.20 11.42 -2.74
N PHE A 168 5.94 10.67 -3.55
CA PHE A 168 5.36 9.90 -4.64
C PHE A 168 4.87 8.53 -4.13
N ARG A 169 3.55 8.39 -4.00
CA ARG A 169 2.86 7.23 -3.43
C ARG A 169 2.07 6.49 -4.52
N ILE A 170 2.13 5.16 -4.49
CA ILE A 170 1.29 4.29 -5.31
C ILE A 170 0.52 3.36 -4.37
N ALA A 171 -0.81 3.40 -4.45
CA ALA A 171 -1.67 2.54 -3.65
C ALA A 171 -2.04 1.25 -4.40
N LEU A 172 -1.84 0.12 -3.73
CA LEU A 172 -2.35 -1.19 -4.13
C LEU A 172 -3.49 -1.54 -3.15
N LYS A 173 -4.74 -1.55 -3.64
CA LYS A 173 -5.92 -1.98 -2.87
C LYS A 173 -6.05 -3.50 -2.96
N LEU A 174 -5.94 -4.20 -1.83
CA LEU A 174 -6.03 -5.66 -1.75
C LEU A 174 -6.96 -6.08 -0.63
N ALA A 175 -8.02 -6.84 -0.93
CA ALA A 175 -8.96 -7.33 0.07
C ALA A 175 -8.27 -8.02 1.27
N THR A 176 -8.89 -7.93 2.45
CA THR A 176 -8.40 -8.61 3.66
C THR A 176 -8.28 -10.11 3.39
N GLY A 177 -7.14 -10.70 3.71
CA GLY A 177 -6.85 -12.10 3.42
C GLY A 177 -6.31 -12.38 2.02
N ALA A 178 -6.28 -11.41 1.10
CA ALA A 178 -5.70 -11.57 -0.24
C ALA A 178 -4.16 -11.74 -0.23
N GLY A 179 -3.49 -11.55 0.91
CA GLY A 179 -2.05 -11.77 1.06
C GLY A 179 -1.17 -10.57 0.73
N LYS A 180 -1.43 -9.39 1.33
CA LYS A 180 -0.60 -8.18 1.21
C LYS A 180 0.89 -8.45 1.45
N THR A 181 1.21 -9.23 2.46
CA THR A 181 2.60 -9.60 2.79
C THR A 181 3.27 -10.40 1.67
N THR A 182 2.53 -11.25 0.94
CA THR A 182 3.06 -11.93 -0.26
C THR A 182 3.44 -10.91 -1.33
N VAL A 183 2.58 -9.90 -1.57
CA VAL A 183 2.85 -8.83 -2.52
C VAL A 183 4.08 -8.02 -2.11
N MET A 184 4.23 -7.69 -0.83
CA MET A 184 5.44 -7.04 -0.31
C MET A 184 6.70 -7.86 -0.61
N ALA A 185 6.67 -9.17 -0.35
CA ALA A 185 7.79 -10.07 -0.66
C ALA A 185 8.10 -10.08 -2.17
N MET A 186 7.08 -10.18 -3.02
CA MET A 186 7.28 -10.15 -4.49
C MET A 186 7.87 -8.81 -4.97
N ILE A 187 7.46 -7.69 -4.38
CA ILE A 187 8.03 -6.36 -4.68
C ILE A 187 9.50 -6.30 -4.26
N ILE A 188 9.82 -6.75 -3.04
CA ILE A 188 11.21 -6.81 -2.54
C ILE A 188 12.06 -7.70 -3.44
N ALA A 189 11.51 -8.84 -3.87
CA ALA A 189 12.18 -9.77 -4.78
C ALA A 189 12.54 -9.10 -6.11
N TRP A 190 11.54 -8.51 -6.76
CA TRP A 190 11.71 -7.80 -8.03
C TRP A 190 12.74 -6.67 -7.94
N GLN A 191 12.64 -5.85 -6.90
CA GLN A 191 13.54 -4.73 -6.67
C GLN A 191 14.97 -5.20 -6.38
N THR A 192 15.13 -6.16 -5.48
CA THR A 192 16.46 -6.63 -5.04
C THR A 192 17.20 -7.34 -6.16
N VAL A 193 16.57 -8.30 -6.85
CA VAL A 193 17.21 -9.06 -7.94
C VAL A 193 17.70 -8.10 -9.03
N ASN A 194 16.86 -7.15 -9.42
CA ASN A 194 17.24 -6.15 -10.41
C ASN A 194 18.36 -5.22 -9.91
N ALA A 195 18.30 -4.74 -8.67
CA ALA A 195 19.33 -3.86 -8.11
C ALA A 195 20.69 -4.56 -8.00
N VAL A 196 20.69 -5.86 -7.69
CA VAL A 196 21.90 -6.68 -7.56
C VAL A 196 22.53 -6.97 -8.91
N ARG A 197 21.72 -7.38 -9.89
CA ARG A 197 22.20 -7.74 -11.24
C ARG A 197 22.42 -6.54 -12.15
N ARG A 198 21.88 -5.37 -11.79
CA ARG A 198 22.02 -4.10 -12.52
C ARG A 198 22.38 -2.94 -11.57
N PRO A 199 23.58 -2.92 -10.98
CA PRO A 199 23.97 -1.96 -9.94
C PRO A 199 23.97 -0.50 -10.42
N ASN A 200 24.11 -0.25 -11.71
CA ASN A 200 24.08 1.10 -12.30
C ASN A 200 22.66 1.62 -12.55
N SER A 201 21.63 0.80 -12.34
CA SER A 201 20.25 1.23 -12.53
C SER A 201 19.75 2.03 -11.35
N ALA A 202 19.35 3.28 -11.58
CA ALA A 202 18.64 4.08 -10.59
C ALA A 202 17.17 3.63 -10.40
N ASN A 203 16.71 2.63 -11.17
CA ASN A 203 15.32 2.17 -11.14
C ASN A 203 14.98 1.21 -10.02
N PHE A 204 15.99 0.56 -9.44
CA PHE A 204 15.81 -0.49 -8.48
C PHE A 204 16.57 -0.20 -7.19
N THR A 205 16.15 -0.84 -6.11
CA THR A 205 16.79 -0.71 -4.82
C THR A 205 16.92 -2.06 -4.12
N ARG A 206 17.87 -2.11 -3.18
CA ARG A 206 18.00 -3.19 -2.20
C ARG A 206 17.67 -2.72 -0.78
N GLY A 207 17.25 -1.48 -0.59
CA GLY A 207 16.94 -0.89 0.70
C GLY A 207 15.44 -0.67 0.86
N PHE A 208 14.85 -1.28 1.88
CA PHE A 208 13.41 -1.30 2.11
C PHE A 208 13.08 -0.87 3.52
N LEU A 209 12.17 0.09 3.64
CA LEU A 209 11.55 0.45 4.91
C LEU A 209 10.11 -0.08 4.90
N VAL A 210 9.79 -1.02 5.78
CA VAL A 210 8.44 -1.54 5.96
C VAL A 210 7.85 -0.89 7.21
N VAL A 211 6.73 -0.18 7.08
CA VAL A 211 6.06 0.50 8.19
C VAL A 211 4.72 -0.13 8.48
N ALA A 212 4.49 -0.49 9.75
CA ALA A 212 3.27 -1.13 10.23
C ALA A 212 2.53 -0.27 11.27
N PRO A 213 1.19 -0.41 11.40
CA PRO A 213 0.40 0.37 12.35
C PRO A 213 0.57 -0.08 13.81
N GLY A 214 0.91 -1.35 14.04
CA GLY A 214 1.07 -1.91 15.39
C GLY A 214 2.25 -2.86 15.52
N ILE A 215 2.71 -3.10 16.76
CA ILE A 215 3.84 -4.00 17.06
C ILE A 215 3.49 -5.45 16.66
N THR A 216 2.26 -5.90 16.94
CA THR A 216 1.81 -7.24 16.53
C THR A 216 1.88 -7.48 15.03
N ILE A 217 1.53 -6.46 14.22
CA ILE A 217 1.63 -6.55 12.76
C ILE A 217 3.09 -6.55 12.34
N LYS A 218 3.90 -5.64 12.89
CA LYS A 218 5.34 -5.55 12.66
C LYS A 218 6.03 -6.90 12.89
N ASP A 219 5.74 -7.59 13.99
CA ASP A 219 6.38 -8.86 14.32
C ASP A 219 6.00 -9.99 13.34
N ARG A 220 4.77 -9.98 12.81
CA ARG A 220 4.33 -10.92 11.77
C ARG A 220 4.98 -10.68 10.42
N LEU A 221 5.42 -9.45 10.14
CA LEU A 221 6.10 -9.10 8.90
C LEU A 221 7.56 -9.63 8.85
N ARG A 222 8.08 -10.24 9.92
CA ARG A 222 9.43 -10.85 9.94
C ARG A 222 9.68 -11.85 8.81
N VAL A 223 8.63 -12.48 8.29
CA VAL A 223 8.66 -13.38 7.12
C VAL A 223 9.16 -12.72 5.83
N LEU A 224 9.24 -11.38 5.80
CA LEU A 224 9.86 -10.62 4.71
C LEU A 224 11.39 -10.61 4.79
N GLN A 225 11.98 -10.96 5.93
CA GLN A 225 13.43 -11.03 6.10
C GLN A 225 13.98 -12.25 5.35
N PRO A 226 15.03 -12.09 4.51
CA PRO A 226 15.61 -13.19 3.75
C PRO A 226 16.18 -14.32 4.62
N ASN A 227 16.66 -13.98 5.81
CA ASN A 227 17.31 -14.90 6.73
C ASN A 227 16.35 -15.50 7.78
N ASP A 228 15.07 -15.14 7.75
CA ASP A 228 14.07 -15.72 8.65
C ASP A 228 13.79 -17.18 8.24
N PRO A 229 13.69 -18.12 9.18
CA PRO A 229 13.36 -19.52 8.86
C PRO A 229 12.03 -19.68 8.12
N ASP A 230 11.06 -18.79 8.41
CA ASP A 230 9.73 -18.78 7.82
C ASP A 230 9.65 -17.82 6.61
N SER A 231 10.79 -17.46 6.01
CA SER A 231 10.86 -16.47 4.94
C SER A 231 10.00 -16.86 3.75
N TYR A 232 9.19 -15.92 3.26
CA TYR A 232 8.27 -16.16 2.14
C TYR A 232 8.99 -16.45 0.82
N TYR A 233 10.22 -16.01 0.64
CA TYR A 233 10.96 -16.22 -0.61
C TYR A 233 11.19 -17.70 -0.90
N ALA A 234 11.62 -18.45 0.11
CA ALA A 234 11.88 -19.88 0.01
C ALA A 234 10.60 -20.71 0.26
N SER A 235 9.88 -20.43 1.36
CA SER A 235 8.72 -21.26 1.78
C SER A 235 7.55 -21.24 0.80
N ARG A 236 7.41 -20.19 -0.02
CA ARG A 236 6.35 -20.06 -1.03
C ARG A 236 6.89 -20.09 -2.46
N GLU A 237 8.15 -20.49 -2.63
CA GLU A 237 8.80 -20.60 -3.94
C GLU A 237 8.64 -19.32 -4.78
N LEU A 238 8.67 -18.12 -4.17
CA LEU A 238 8.35 -16.87 -4.88
C LEU A 238 9.41 -16.46 -5.90
N ILE A 239 10.58 -17.11 -5.87
CA ILE A 239 11.76 -16.70 -6.62
C ILE A 239 12.44 -17.95 -7.16
N PRO A 240 12.96 -17.94 -8.40
CA PRO A 240 13.80 -19.01 -8.92
C PRO A 240 14.99 -19.32 -8.00
N GLY A 241 15.33 -20.60 -7.84
CA GLY A 241 16.33 -21.03 -6.86
C GLY A 241 17.70 -20.35 -6.98
N ASP A 242 18.17 -20.07 -8.20
CA ASP A 242 19.44 -19.38 -8.45
C ASP A 242 19.42 -17.88 -8.11
N MET A 243 18.24 -17.29 -7.93
CA MET A 243 18.05 -15.88 -7.53
C MET A 243 17.90 -15.72 -6.01
N LEU A 244 17.80 -16.80 -5.24
CA LEU A 244 17.66 -16.72 -3.77
C LEU A 244 18.87 -16.06 -3.10
N GLU A 245 20.07 -16.27 -3.61
CA GLU A 245 21.29 -15.61 -3.09
C GLU A 245 21.28 -14.09 -3.33
N ASP A 246 20.62 -13.62 -4.39
CA ASP A 246 20.49 -12.18 -4.66
C ASP A 246 19.66 -11.50 -3.56
N ILE A 247 18.63 -12.20 -3.04
CA ILE A 247 17.71 -11.68 -2.03
C ILE A 247 18.36 -11.46 -0.68
N LYS A 248 19.37 -12.25 -0.34
CA LYS A 248 20.15 -12.03 0.90
C LYS A 248 20.86 -10.68 0.92
N ARG A 249 20.97 -9.98 -0.22
CA ARG A 249 21.54 -8.62 -0.32
C ARG A 249 20.51 -7.52 0.00
N ALA A 250 19.24 -7.86 0.20
CA ALA A 250 18.23 -6.90 0.66
C ALA A 250 18.53 -6.42 2.08
N LYS A 251 18.33 -5.13 2.32
CA LYS A 251 18.33 -4.48 3.62
C LYS A 251 16.89 -4.07 3.92
N ILE A 252 16.28 -4.74 4.89
CA ILE A 252 14.86 -4.57 5.22
C ILE A 252 14.75 -4.15 6.67
N VAL A 253 14.31 -2.91 6.89
CA VAL A 253 13.96 -2.43 8.23
C VAL A 253 12.44 -2.47 8.37
N ILE A 254 11.96 -3.27 9.32
CA ILE A 254 10.54 -3.37 9.65
C ILE A 254 10.31 -2.59 10.94
N THR A 255 9.48 -1.56 10.88
CA THR A 255 9.22 -0.66 12.02
C THR A 255 7.74 -0.36 12.20
N ASN A 256 7.42 0.22 13.36
CA ASN A 256 6.11 0.78 13.63
C ASN A 256 6.17 2.31 13.50
N TYR A 257 5.08 2.97 13.08
CA TYR A 257 5.08 4.42 12.91
C TYR A 257 5.41 5.20 14.20
N HIS A 258 5.08 4.68 15.39
CA HIS A 258 5.44 5.34 16.66
C HIS A 258 6.95 5.46 16.84
N ALA A 259 7.75 4.65 16.16
CA ALA A 259 9.20 4.72 16.22
C ALA A 259 9.74 6.06 15.69
N PHE A 260 8.99 6.75 14.81
CA PHE A 260 9.31 8.07 14.28
C PHE A 260 9.18 9.19 15.32
N LYS A 261 8.58 8.93 16.48
CA LYS A 261 8.52 9.92 17.56
C LYS A 261 9.94 10.24 18.04
N LEU A 262 10.30 11.52 17.99
CA LEU A 262 11.56 12.02 18.54
C LEU A 262 11.58 11.74 20.06
N ARG A 263 12.70 11.20 20.55
CA ARG A 263 12.89 10.89 21.96
C ARG A 263 13.75 11.95 22.63
N GLU A 264 13.60 12.07 23.94
CA GLU A 264 14.51 12.84 24.78
C GLU A 264 15.85 12.10 24.87
N ARG A 265 16.95 12.82 24.66
CA ARG A 265 18.32 12.31 24.73
C ARG A 265 18.88 12.33 26.14
N LEU A 266 18.29 13.16 27.01
CA LEU A 266 18.67 13.31 28.39
C LEU A 266 17.43 13.17 29.27
N GLU A 267 17.46 12.18 30.17
CA GLU A 267 16.46 12.08 31.22
C GLU A 267 16.80 13.09 32.33
N LEU A 268 16.13 14.23 32.28
CA LEU A 268 16.28 15.30 33.27
C LEU A 268 14.99 15.45 34.06
N SER A 269 15.11 15.53 35.39
CA SER A 269 14.02 16.00 36.23
C SER A 269 13.68 17.46 35.88
N ALA A 270 12.46 17.90 36.19
CA ALA A 270 12.04 19.28 35.92
C ALA A 270 13.01 20.32 36.54
N GLY A 271 13.50 20.05 37.76
CA GLY A 271 14.49 20.89 38.43
C GLY A 271 15.87 20.86 37.76
N GLY A 272 16.34 19.68 37.33
CA GLY A 272 17.61 19.55 36.60
C GLY A 272 17.57 20.25 35.23
N ARG A 273 16.43 20.18 34.53
CA ARG A 273 16.22 20.90 33.27
C ARG A 273 16.20 22.42 33.48
N ALA A 274 15.53 22.91 34.52
CA ALA A 274 15.50 24.34 34.84
C ALA A 274 16.89 24.88 35.22
N LEU A 275 17.67 24.10 35.99
CA LEU A 275 19.05 24.45 36.34
C LEU A 275 19.96 24.54 35.12
N LEU A 276 19.89 23.54 34.23
CA LEU A 276 20.72 23.48 33.01
C LEU A 276 20.31 24.51 31.94
N GLN A 277 19.04 24.89 31.88
CA GLN A 277 18.57 25.97 31.00
C GLN A 277 19.15 27.34 31.42
N GLY A 278 19.34 27.56 32.72
CA GLY A 278 19.93 28.79 33.25
C GLY A 278 19.27 30.05 32.66
N ARG A 279 20.08 31.03 32.24
CA ARG A 279 19.62 32.25 31.53
C ARG A 279 19.85 32.22 30.01
N ASN A 280 20.42 31.14 29.46
CA ASN A 280 21.03 31.12 28.11
C ASN A 280 20.22 30.37 27.04
N GLY A 281 18.93 30.12 27.27
CA GLY A 281 18.00 29.63 26.24
C GLY A 281 17.45 28.21 26.47
N ARG A 282 16.52 27.78 25.60
CA ARG A 282 15.90 26.46 25.70
C ARG A 282 16.93 25.35 25.47
N LEU A 283 17.01 24.41 26.41
CA LEU A 283 17.86 23.22 26.32
C LEU A 283 17.31 22.25 25.26
N GLU A 284 18.00 22.14 24.12
CA GLU A 284 17.65 21.18 23.08
C GLU A 284 18.07 19.77 23.48
N THR A 285 17.08 18.99 23.89
CA THR A 285 17.26 17.64 24.44
C THR A 285 16.57 16.58 23.60
N LEU A 286 15.72 16.98 22.66
CA LEU A 286 15.09 16.08 21.70
C LEU A 286 16.11 15.59 20.65
N GLU A 287 15.89 14.38 20.16
CA GLU A 287 16.56 13.84 18.98
C GLU A 287 16.34 14.78 17.77
N THR A 288 17.38 14.92 16.95
CA THR A 288 17.20 15.45 15.60
C THR A 288 16.54 14.40 14.71
N GLU A 289 15.96 14.81 13.58
CA GLU A 289 15.44 13.90 12.55
C GLU A 289 16.48 12.84 12.14
N GLY A 290 17.73 13.24 11.91
CA GLY A 290 18.81 12.32 11.55
C GLY A 290 19.15 11.31 12.67
N GLN A 291 19.11 11.74 13.93
CA GLN A 291 19.31 10.85 15.07
C GLN A 291 18.16 9.84 15.21
N MET A 292 16.92 10.29 15.00
CA MET A 292 15.76 9.41 14.97
C MET A 292 15.91 8.36 13.86
N LEU A 293 16.31 8.75 12.64
CA LEU A 293 16.53 7.79 11.56
C LEU A 293 17.65 6.80 11.87
N GLN A 294 18.75 7.25 12.45
CA GLN A 294 19.84 6.37 12.89
C GLN A 294 19.36 5.34 13.94
N ARG A 295 18.45 5.74 14.83
CA ARG A 295 17.84 4.84 15.82
C ARG A 295 16.84 3.87 15.20
N VAL A 296 15.99 4.35 14.30
CA VAL A 296 14.86 3.57 13.75
C VAL A 296 15.29 2.63 12.64
N MET A 297 16.22 3.07 11.79
CA MET A 297 16.62 2.37 10.57
C MET A 297 18.14 2.45 10.30
N PRO A 298 18.99 2.02 11.27
CA PRO A 298 20.44 2.12 11.13
C PRO A 298 20.97 1.42 9.87
N GLU A 299 20.36 0.30 9.46
CA GLU A 299 20.79 -0.47 8.28
C GLU A 299 20.54 0.23 6.94
N LEU A 300 19.64 1.21 6.91
CA LEU A 300 19.35 2.00 5.71
C LEU A 300 20.17 3.28 5.65
N MET A 301 20.92 3.60 6.70
CA MET A 301 21.75 4.81 6.74
C MET A 301 22.85 4.73 5.69
N GLY A 302 22.96 5.80 4.89
CA GLY A 302 23.91 5.87 3.76
C GLY A 302 23.42 5.18 2.48
N MET A 303 22.28 4.48 2.50
CA MET A 303 21.63 4.00 1.29
C MET A 303 20.89 5.16 0.61
N LYS A 304 20.94 5.17 -0.73
CA LYS A 304 20.11 6.04 -1.57
C LYS A 304 18.95 5.24 -2.16
N ASN A 305 17.85 5.90 -2.50
CA ASN A 305 16.70 5.30 -3.17
C ASN A 305 16.00 4.21 -2.34
N VAL A 306 15.74 4.48 -1.06
CA VAL A 306 14.95 3.55 -0.22
C VAL A 306 13.53 3.45 -0.80
N LEU A 307 13.00 2.22 -0.87
CA LEU A 307 11.60 1.96 -1.18
C LEU A 307 10.83 1.76 0.13
N VAL A 308 9.76 2.52 0.33
CA VAL A 308 8.89 2.35 1.50
C VAL A 308 7.73 1.44 1.13
N LEU A 309 7.47 0.42 1.94
CA LEU A 309 6.28 -0.42 1.89
C LEU A 309 5.43 -0.13 3.13
N ASN A 310 4.25 0.42 2.91
CA ASN A 310 3.38 0.88 3.99
C ASN A 310 2.22 -0.09 4.17
N ASP A 311 2.13 -0.77 5.32
CA ASP A 311 1.02 -1.65 5.65
C ASP A 311 -0.10 -0.89 6.35
N GLU A 312 -1.35 -1.21 6.00
CA GLU A 312 -2.54 -0.47 6.46
C GLU A 312 -2.43 1.04 6.22
N ALA A 313 -1.98 1.39 5.01
CA ALA A 313 -1.68 2.76 4.61
C ALA A 313 -2.86 3.74 4.72
N HIS A 314 -4.10 3.27 4.90
CA HIS A 314 -5.26 4.11 5.17
C HIS A 314 -5.15 4.88 6.50
N HIS A 315 -4.26 4.47 7.41
CA HIS A 315 -3.90 5.23 8.62
C HIS A 315 -2.84 6.32 8.38
N CYS A 316 -2.25 6.40 7.19
CA CYS A 316 -1.18 7.34 6.85
C CYS A 316 -1.70 8.36 5.82
N TYR A 317 -2.33 9.43 6.32
CA TYR A 317 -2.91 10.51 5.52
C TYR A 317 -2.50 11.88 6.06
N ARG A 318 -2.62 12.89 5.20
CA ARG A 318 -2.57 14.30 5.60
C ARG A 318 -4.00 14.77 5.83
N GLU A 319 -4.26 15.45 6.95
CA GLU A 319 -5.58 16.03 7.21
C GLU A 319 -5.90 17.13 6.20
N LYS A 320 -7.11 17.11 5.63
CA LYS A 320 -7.63 18.22 4.82
C LYS A 320 -8.01 19.41 5.72
N PRO A 321 -7.74 20.66 5.33
CA PRO A 321 -8.24 21.82 6.05
C PRO A 321 -9.76 21.72 6.22
N LYS A 322 -10.27 21.86 7.44
CA LYS A 322 -11.70 21.74 7.71
C LYS A 322 -12.44 22.91 7.04
N GLU A 323 -13.49 22.60 6.28
CA GLU A 323 -14.53 23.58 5.96
C GLU A 323 -15.32 23.89 7.24
N GLU A 324 -15.69 25.15 7.45
CA GLU A 324 -16.43 25.60 8.63
C GLU A 324 -17.81 24.92 8.70
N GLY A 325 -17.98 23.89 9.52
CA GLY A 325 -19.30 23.27 9.72
C GLY A 325 -19.37 22.04 10.62
N ASP A 326 -18.40 21.13 10.56
CA ASP A 326 -18.50 19.83 11.27
C ASP A 326 -17.69 19.79 12.58
N ALA A 327 -18.28 20.38 13.63
CA ALA A 327 -17.74 20.25 14.99
C ALA A 327 -18.11 18.87 15.59
N LEU A 328 -17.20 17.90 15.48
CA LEU A 328 -17.28 16.63 16.22
C LEU A 328 -17.37 16.88 17.74
N LYS A 329 -18.22 16.12 18.45
CA LYS A 329 -18.45 16.29 19.90
C LYS A 329 -18.11 15.03 20.69
N GLY A 330 -17.75 15.20 21.96
CA GLY A 330 -17.56 14.10 22.91
C GLY A 330 -16.44 13.13 22.51
N ASP A 331 -16.72 11.83 22.59
CA ASP A 331 -15.73 10.78 22.31
C ASP A 331 -15.32 10.72 20.83
N GLU A 332 -16.21 11.15 19.91
CA GLU A 332 -15.92 11.21 18.47
C GLU A 332 -14.79 12.21 18.17
N ARG A 333 -14.75 13.32 18.91
CA ARG A 333 -13.69 14.31 18.79
C ARG A 333 -12.35 13.77 19.28
N LYS A 334 -12.34 13.06 20.41
CA LYS A 334 -11.11 12.48 20.98
C LYS A 334 -10.53 11.39 20.08
N GLU A 335 -11.38 10.57 19.47
CA GLU A 335 -10.96 9.55 18.50
C GLU A 335 -10.35 10.20 17.25
N ALA A 336 -11.02 11.21 16.69
CA ALA A 336 -10.52 11.98 15.55
C ALA A 336 -9.16 12.65 15.84
N GLU A 337 -9.03 13.31 17.00
CA GLU A 337 -7.77 13.93 17.43
C GLU A 337 -6.64 12.90 17.52
N ARG A 338 -6.89 11.74 18.14
CA ARG A 338 -5.90 10.66 18.24
C ARG A 338 -5.52 10.07 16.87
N ASN A 339 -6.49 9.88 15.99
CA ASN A 339 -6.25 9.37 14.64
C ASN A 339 -5.41 10.36 13.82
N ASN A 340 -5.73 11.66 13.90
CA ASN A 340 -4.99 12.70 13.20
C ASN A 340 -3.57 12.86 13.75
N GLU A 341 -3.37 12.77 15.06
CA GLU A 341 -2.03 12.75 15.66
C GLU A 341 -1.19 11.55 15.18
N ALA A 342 -1.78 10.36 15.15
CA ALA A 342 -1.12 9.15 14.64
C ALA A 342 -0.77 9.27 13.15
N ALA A 343 -1.72 9.72 12.33
CA ALA A 343 -1.54 9.92 10.90
C ALA A 343 -0.45 10.97 10.61
N ARG A 344 -0.46 12.08 11.35
CA ARG A 344 0.56 13.13 11.27
C ARG A 344 1.95 12.61 11.63
N LEU A 345 2.07 11.86 12.72
CA LEU A 345 3.35 11.25 13.11
C LEU A 345 3.88 10.32 12.01
N TRP A 346 2.99 9.51 11.44
CA TRP A 346 3.35 8.56 10.40
C TRP A 346 3.83 9.27 9.14
N ILE A 347 3.03 10.18 8.57
CA ILE A 347 3.37 10.87 7.33
C ILE A 347 4.61 11.75 7.48
N SER A 348 4.74 12.48 8.60
CA SER A 348 5.94 13.27 8.87
C SER A 348 7.19 12.41 8.99
N GLY A 349 7.09 11.20 9.57
CA GLY A 349 8.19 10.24 9.56
C GLY A 349 8.62 9.85 8.13
N LEU A 350 7.66 9.63 7.23
CA LEU A 350 7.94 9.31 5.82
C LEU A 350 8.54 10.51 5.06
N GLU A 351 8.09 11.73 5.35
CA GLU A 351 8.69 12.97 4.83
C GLU A 351 10.15 13.12 5.29
N THR A 352 10.44 12.86 6.57
CA THR A 352 11.81 12.84 7.10
C THR A 352 12.67 11.81 6.36
N VAL A 353 12.17 10.59 6.15
CA VAL A 353 12.86 9.55 5.36
C VAL A 353 13.13 10.02 3.94
N LYS A 354 12.14 10.66 3.29
CA LYS A 354 12.29 11.22 1.94
C LYS A 354 13.40 12.27 1.90
N ARG A 355 13.37 13.25 2.82
CA ARG A 355 14.33 14.36 2.88
C ARG A 355 15.76 13.90 3.17
N THR A 356 15.94 12.96 4.09
CA THR A 356 17.29 12.56 4.55
C THR A 356 17.89 11.39 3.76
N LEU A 357 17.11 10.36 3.43
CA LEU A 357 17.61 9.14 2.77
C LEU A 357 17.27 9.07 1.27
N GLY A 358 16.42 9.97 0.77
CA GLY A 358 15.99 9.96 -0.62
C GLY A 358 15.05 8.79 -0.93
N ALA A 359 13.90 8.73 -0.27
CA ALA A 359 12.85 7.76 -0.60
C ALA A 359 12.41 7.95 -2.06
N LYS A 360 12.55 6.91 -2.89
CA LYS A 360 12.21 7.03 -4.32
C LYS A 360 10.69 7.00 -4.51
N ARG A 361 10.04 6.08 -3.83
CA ARG A 361 8.61 5.80 -3.94
C ARG A 361 8.13 5.18 -2.63
N ILE A 362 6.85 5.38 -2.36
CA ILE A 362 6.11 4.68 -1.31
C ILE A 362 5.06 3.80 -1.98
N VAL A 363 5.03 2.52 -1.64
CA VAL A 363 3.97 1.60 -2.04
C VAL A 363 3.07 1.38 -0.84
N ASP A 364 1.84 1.87 -0.96
CA ASP A 364 0.81 1.74 0.06
C ASP A 364 0.01 0.47 -0.18
N LEU A 365 -0.05 -0.42 0.82
CA LEU A 365 -0.85 -1.63 0.78
C LEU A 365 -1.97 -1.51 1.82
N SER A 366 -3.22 -1.53 1.37
CA SER A 366 -4.39 -1.44 2.25
C SER A 366 -5.54 -2.28 1.72
N ALA A 367 -6.35 -2.82 2.63
CA ALA A 367 -7.58 -3.51 2.26
C ALA A 367 -8.77 -2.58 2.13
N THR A 368 -8.73 -1.47 2.85
CA THR A 368 -9.88 -0.62 3.07
C THR A 368 -9.45 0.83 2.94
N PRO A 369 -9.69 1.47 1.77
CA PRO A 369 -9.57 2.91 1.67
C PRO A 369 -10.85 3.54 2.22
N PHE A 370 -11.09 3.43 3.53
CA PHE A 370 -12.04 4.33 4.18
C PHE A 370 -11.26 5.49 4.78
N PHE A 371 -11.88 6.66 4.78
CA PHE A 371 -11.36 7.81 5.47
C PHE A 371 -11.62 7.65 6.97
N LEU A 372 -10.57 7.85 7.77
CA LEU A 372 -10.75 7.86 9.22
C LEU A 372 -11.57 9.09 9.60
N ARG A 373 -12.43 8.93 10.60
CA ARG A 373 -13.18 10.04 11.19
C ARG A 373 -12.21 11.14 11.60
N GLY A 374 -12.46 12.36 11.12
CA GLY A 374 -11.61 13.52 11.37
C GLY A 374 -10.51 13.79 10.34
N SER A 375 -10.35 12.93 9.31
CA SER A 375 -9.33 13.13 8.27
C SER A 375 -9.61 14.32 7.33
N GLY A 376 -10.84 14.84 7.33
CA GLY A 376 -11.29 15.89 6.40
C GLY A 376 -11.62 15.37 4.99
N TYR A 377 -11.63 14.05 4.83
CA TYR A 377 -12.03 13.32 3.63
C TYR A 377 -13.13 12.32 3.96
#